data_AF-A0A538HHT0-F1
#
_entry.id   AF-A0A538HHT0-F1
#
_cell.length_a   1.000
_cell.length_b   1.000
_cell.length_c   1.000
_cell.angle_alpha   90.00
_cell.angle_beta   90.00
_cell.angle_gamma   90.00
#
_symmetry.space_group_name_H-M   'P 1'
#
loop_
_entity.id
_entity.type
_entity.pdbx_description
1 polymer ?
#
loop_
_entity_poly.entity_id
_entity_poly.type
_entity_poly.pdbx_seq_one_letter_code
_entity_poly.pdbx_strand_id
1 'polypeptide(L)'
;MPAAARSSSRSDARAGGASPPPRDRRPRSARCRSCFLLASGSRRRPTVAGQSFGGVHELSPGDGRRSLYRHNEGTEEGSVTEAASEPVPVHRRVIEFNAYDEGESIRVVGRLQDERPWGSSNSAEPVRRDVHDMTLEVDVRKNDRVVTSAHAAMGRFPHAECPDITRAYESLVGLQVGRGFGHAVRERFGGPAGCTHLGTLAQALATVVIQALTSERARSADPNRNVSEFTPGGCHVWAEDGPAPQKVTLGWRPGKSEYPVPPVSVLAQRFE
;
A
#
# COMPACT_ATOMS: atom_id res chain seq x y z
N MET A 1 17.01 33.43 -60.00
CA MET A 1 17.83 32.61 -60.92
C MET A 1 19.23 33.23 -60.96
N PRO A 2 20.34 32.49 -60.80
CA PRO A 2 20.51 31.04 -60.55
C PRO A 2 20.91 30.78 -59.07
N ALA A 3 20.65 29.65 -58.38
CA ALA A 3 20.70 28.22 -58.68
C ALA A 3 22.13 27.66 -58.85
N ALA A 4 22.66 26.97 -57.84
CA ALA A 4 23.28 25.64 -58.00
C ALA A 4 23.64 25.00 -56.65
N ALA A 5 23.10 23.80 -56.46
CA ALA A 5 23.43 22.83 -55.43
C ALA A 5 24.65 21.99 -55.80
N ARG A 6 25.20 21.24 -54.82
CA ARG A 6 25.73 19.86 -54.84
C ARG A 6 26.55 19.66 -53.55
N SER A 7 26.39 18.68 -52.66
CA SER A 7 26.00 17.26 -52.63
C SER A 7 27.18 16.43 -52.11
N SER A 8 26.89 15.48 -51.23
CA SER A 8 27.71 14.34 -50.75
C SER A 8 28.85 14.68 -49.76
N SER A 9 29.11 13.93 -48.70
CA SER A 9 28.97 12.47 -48.54
C SER A 9 28.78 12.07 -47.07
N ARG A 10 28.05 10.97 -46.88
CA ARG A 10 27.95 10.22 -45.63
C ARG A 10 29.28 9.54 -45.34
N SER A 11 29.72 9.52 -44.09
CA SER A 11 30.66 8.53 -43.58
C SER A 11 29.99 7.76 -42.43
N ASP A 12 29.74 6.49 -42.71
CA ASP A 12 29.38 5.46 -41.74
C ASP A 12 30.61 5.14 -40.89
N ALA A 13 30.51 5.29 -39.56
CA ALA A 13 31.44 4.72 -38.61
C ALA A 13 30.70 3.72 -37.72
N ARG A 14 30.73 2.45 -38.15
CA ARG A 14 30.46 1.29 -37.31
C ARG A 14 31.63 1.12 -36.33
N ALA A 15 31.36 1.28 -35.04
CA ALA A 15 32.11 0.65 -33.95
C ALA A 15 31.08 -0.18 -33.19
N GLY A 16 31.15 -1.51 -33.21
CA GLY A 16 32.17 -2.26 -32.50
C GLY A 16 31.52 -2.79 -31.22
N GLY A 17 30.64 -3.78 -31.37
CA GLY A 17 29.95 -4.41 -30.26
C GLY A 17 30.93 -5.16 -29.36
N ALA A 18 31.07 -4.71 -28.12
CA ALA A 18 31.77 -5.44 -27.08
C ALA A 18 30.86 -6.55 -26.52
N SER A 19 31.28 -7.80 -26.67
CA SER A 19 30.67 -8.94 -25.98
C SER A 19 30.83 -8.81 -24.46
N PRO A 20 29.82 -9.19 -23.66
CA PRO A 20 29.93 -9.16 -22.21
C PRO A 20 30.87 -10.29 -21.70
N PRO A 21 31.61 -10.06 -20.60
CA PRO A 21 32.48 -11.07 -20.02
C PRO A 21 31.67 -12.24 -19.40
N PRO A 22 32.27 -13.44 -19.31
CA PRO A 22 31.59 -14.63 -18.79
C PRO A 22 31.23 -14.47 -17.31
N ARG A 23 30.03 -14.94 -16.96
CA ARG A 23 29.52 -14.96 -15.59
C ARG A 23 30.32 -15.95 -14.74
N ASP A 24 31.01 -15.43 -13.73
CA ASP A 24 31.73 -16.20 -12.73
C ASP A 24 30.75 -17.05 -11.90
N ARG A 25 30.90 -18.38 -11.99
CA ARG A 25 30.09 -19.36 -11.25
C ARG A 25 30.68 -19.48 -9.85
N ARG A 26 30.11 -18.76 -8.88
CA ARG A 26 30.45 -18.97 -7.46
C ARG A 26 30.15 -20.42 -7.04
N PRO A 27 31.08 -21.11 -6.35
CA PRO A 27 30.85 -22.46 -5.87
C PRO A 27 29.84 -22.48 -4.73
N ARG A 28 28.98 -23.51 -4.74
CA ARG A 28 28.01 -23.82 -3.69
C ARG A 28 28.76 -24.06 -2.38
N SER A 29 28.53 -23.23 -1.37
CA SER A 29 29.13 -23.38 -0.05
C SER A 29 28.72 -24.72 0.57
N ALA A 30 29.75 -25.48 0.95
CA ALA A 30 29.66 -26.74 1.63
C ALA A 30 28.92 -26.62 2.97
N ARG A 31 28.18 -27.69 3.29
CA ARG A 31 27.52 -27.93 4.57
C ARG A 31 28.57 -27.94 5.69
N CYS A 32 28.51 -26.99 6.61
CA CYS A 32 29.24 -27.09 7.87
C CYS A 32 28.43 -27.98 8.82
N ARG A 33 28.84 -29.25 8.94
CA ARG A 33 28.45 -30.16 10.01
C ARG A 33 29.33 -29.85 11.22
N SER A 34 28.70 -29.75 12.39
CA SER A 34 29.24 -29.91 13.75
C SER A 34 29.06 -28.68 14.64
N CYS A 35 28.04 -28.73 15.49
CA CYS A 35 28.22 -28.54 16.94
C CYS A 35 26.93 -28.97 17.63
N PHE A 36 26.85 -30.27 17.88
CA PHE A 36 25.98 -30.87 18.89
C PHE A 36 26.74 -30.72 20.21
N LEU A 37 26.10 -30.14 21.25
CA LEU A 37 26.14 -30.57 22.66
C LEU A 37 25.56 -29.48 23.60
N LEU A 38 24.37 -29.81 24.12
CA LEU A 38 23.92 -29.73 25.51
C LEU A 38 24.31 -28.52 26.37
N ALA A 39 23.30 -27.75 26.78
CA ALA A 39 23.18 -27.33 28.18
C ALA A 39 21.72 -27.00 28.54
N SER A 40 21.14 -27.88 29.35
CA SER A 40 19.89 -27.70 30.09
C SER A 40 20.00 -26.51 31.05
N GLY A 41 19.01 -25.61 31.03
CA GLY A 41 19.02 -24.42 31.88
C GLY A 41 17.62 -23.84 32.09
N SER A 42 16.81 -24.53 32.87
CA SER A 42 15.57 -24.00 33.46
C SER A 42 15.86 -22.71 34.22
N ARG A 43 15.30 -21.58 33.78
CA ARG A 43 15.09 -20.40 34.63
C ARG A 43 13.70 -19.82 34.41
N ARG A 44 13.04 -19.63 35.55
CA ARG A 44 11.62 -19.32 35.75
C ARG A 44 11.28 -17.91 35.28
N ARG A 45 10.06 -17.77 34.75
CA ARG A 45 9.39 -16.49 34.44
C ARG A 45 9.04 -15.74 35.74
N PRO A 46 9.21 -14.41 35.81
CA PRO A 46 8.50 -13.61 36.79
C PRO A 46 7.09 -13.27 36.29
N THR A 47 6.10 -13.61 37.10
CA THR A 47 4.69 -13.18 37.01
C THR A 47 4.56 -11.73 37.46
N VAL A 48 3.95 -10.87 36.63
CA VAL A 48 3.52 -9.52 37.02
C VAL A 48 2.07 -9.59 37.47
N ALA A 49 1.82 -8.99 38.64
CA ALA A 49 0.51 -8.91 39.29
C ALA A 49 -0.43 -7.95 38.54
N GLY A 50 -1.73 -8.28 38.64
CA GLY A 50 -2.80 -7.70 37.84
C GLY A 50 -3.13 -6.24 38.14
N GLN A 51 -3.51 -5.53 37.08
CA GLN A 51 -4.32 -4.33 37.14
C GLN A 51 -5.47 -4.53 36.15
N SER A 52 -6.69 -4.55 36.67
CA SER A 52 -7.94 -4.72 35.93
C SER A 52 -8.30 -3.42 35.22
N PHE A 53 -8.44 -3.45 33.90
CA PHE A 53 -9.08 -2.38 33.13
C PHE A 53 -10.55 -2.75 32.87
N GLY A 54 -11.44 -1.82 33.21
CA GLY A 54 -12.87 -1.99 33.13
C GLY A 54 -13.46 -1.84 31.72
N GLY A 55 -14.57 -2.55 31.52
CA GLY A 55 -15.75 -2.11 30.76
C GLY A 55 -15.56 -1.83 29.27
N VAL A 56 -15.73 -2.86 28.44
CA VAL A 56 -16.10 -2.67 27.02
C VAL A 56 -17.61 -2.47 26.93
N HIS A 57 -18.04 -1.29 26.48
CA HIS A 57 -19.42 -1.05 26.07
C HIS A 57 -19.63 -1.66 24.68
N GLU A 58 -20.57 -2.59 24.61
CA GLU A 58 -21.01 -3.29 23.42
C GLU A 58 -21.78 -2.33 22.50
N LEU A 59 -21.22 -1.99 21.34
CA LEU A 59 -21.90 -1.22 20.30
C LEU A 59 -22.60 -2.18 19.35
N SER A 60 -23.93 -2.06 19.34
CA SER A 60 -24.87 -2.82 18.51
C SER A 60 -24.59 -2.63 17.01
N PRO A 61 -24.66 -3.67 16.16
CA PRO A 61 -24.42 -3.54 14.73
C PRO A 61 -25.68 -2.98 14.03
N GLY A 62 -25.66 -1.68 13.74
CA GLY A 62 -26.55 -1.07 12.75
C GLY A 62 -26.06 -1.41 11.34
N ASP A 63 -26.71 -2.38 10.71
CA ASP A 63 -26.49 -2.74 9.32
C ASP A 63 -26.99 -1.61 8.40
N GLY A 64 -26.06 -1.06 7.63
CA GLY A 64 -26.27 0.10 6.76
C GLY A 64 -25.34 0.05 5.57
N ARG A 65 -25.19 -1.11 4.92
CA ARG A 65 -24.43 -1.22 3.67
C ARG A 65 -25.36 -1.48 2.49
N ARG A 66 -25.80 -0.38 1.87
CA ARG A 66 -26.39 -0.39 0.53
C ARG A 66 -25.40 -1.04 -0.45
N SER A 67 -25.81 -2.16 -1.02
CA SER A 67 -25.15 -2.83 -2.14
C SER A 67 -24.95 -1.86 -3.31
N LEU A 68 -23.70 -1.68 -3.74
CA LEU A 68 -23.31 -0.91 -4.92
C LEU A 68 -23.23 -1.82 -6.14
N TYR A 69 -24.37 -2.39 -6.53
CA TYR A 69 -24.57 -2.89 -7.89
C TYR A 69 -25.95 -2.44 -8.35
N ARG A 70 -26.00 -1.38 -9.15
CA ARG A 70 -27.20 -0.95 -9.87
C ARG A 70 -26.93 -1.15 -11.34
N HIS A 71 -27.66 -2.09 -11.97
CA HIS A 71 -27.77 -2.15 -13.42
C HIS A 71 -29.24 -2.29 -13.83
N ASN A 72 -29.65 -1.29 -14.63
CA ASN A 72 -30.78 -1.11 -15.53
C ASN A 72 -32.09 -1.89 -15.36
N GLU A 73 -33.18 -1.11 -15.37
CA GLU A 73 -34.57 -1.53 -15.48
C GLU A 73 -34.90 -2.00 -16.90
N GLY A 74 -35.64 -3.12 -17.00
CA GLY A 74 -36.21 -3.67 -18.22
C GLY A 74 -37.07 -4.90 -17.87
N THR A 75 -38.37 -4.80 -18.19
CA THR A 75 -39.49 -5.68 -17.83
C THR A 75 -39.39 -7.09 -18.44
N GLU A 76 -39.78 -8.13 -17.69
CA GLU A 76 -40.85 -9.12 -17.99
C GLU A 76 -40.73 -10.42 -17.17
N GLU A 77 -41.87 -11.09 -17.06
CA GLU A 77 -42.33 -11.99 -16.00
C GLU A 77 -41.68 -13.39 -15.98
N GLY A 78 -41.67 -13.99 -14.78
CA GLY A 78 -41.72 -15.44 -14.62
C GLY A 78 -40.39 -16.17 -14.60
N SER A 79 -39.71 -16.18 -13.45
CA SER A 79 -38.73 -17.21 -13.11
C SER A 79 -38.71 -17.38 -11.60
N VAL A 80 -38.95 -18.60 -11.14
CA VAL A 80 -38.69 -18.98 -9.74
C VAL A 80 -37.19 -18.86 -9.55
N THR A 81 -36.74 -17.71 -9.06
CA THR A 81 -35.33 -17.51 -8.73
C THR A 81 -35.06 -18.31 -7.47
N GLU A 82 -34.52 -19.52 -7.65
CA GLU A 82 -33.70 -20.18 -6.64
C GLU A 82 -32.73 -19.11 -6.12
N ALA A 83 -32.92 -18.69 -4.88
CA ALA A 83 -32.15 -17.59 -4.31
C ALA A 83 -30.67 -17.98 -4.40
N ALA A 84 -29.95 -17.35 -5.32
CA ALA A 84 -28.52 -17.58 -5.47
C ALA A 84 -27.88 -17.28 -4.12
N SER A 85 -27.38 -18.31 -3.45
CA SER A 85 -26.74 -18.18 -2.14
C SER A 85 -25.66 -17.12 -2.24
N GLU A 86 -25.64 -16.16 -1.31
CA GLU A 86 -24.62 -15.12 -1.32
C GLU A 86 -23.21 -15.74 -1.38
N PRO A 87 -22.31 -15.22 -2.22
CA PRO A 87 -20.98 -15.80 -2.38
C PRO A 87 -20.21 -15.72 -1.05
N VAL A 88 -19.79 -16.87 -0.53
CA VAL A 88 -18.98 -16.95 0.69
C VAL A 88 -17.51 -16.64 0.35
N PRO A 89 -16.89 -15.61 0.95
CA PRO A 89 -15.49 -15.29 0.67
C PRO A 89 -14.54 -16.38 1.18
N VAL A 90 -13.74 -16.95 0.29
CA VAL A 90 -12.67 -17.90 0.64
C VAL A 90 -11.42 -17.22 1.23
N HIS A 91 -11.33 -15.91 1.08
CA HIS A 91 -10.30 -15.06 1.65
C HIS A 91 -10.83 -13.62 1.71
N ARG A 92 -10.70 -12.98 2.86
CA ARG A 92 -10.98 -11.55 3.02
C ARG A 92 -9.75 -10.90 3.63
N ARG A 93 -9.28 -9.83 3.00
CA ARG A 93 -8.18 -9.01 3.50
C ARG A 93 -8.64 -7.59 3.72
N VAL A 94 -8.30 -7.03 4.88
CA VAL A 94 -8.40 -5.61 5.16
C VAL A 94 -6.98 -5.07 5.29
N ILE A 95 -6.68 -4.01 4.55
CA ILE A 95 -5.45 -3.23 4.71
C ILE A 95 -5.89 -1.81 5.06
N GLU A 96 -5.44 -1.33 6.19
CA GLU A 96 -5.72 0.01 6.69
C GLU A 96 -4.41 0.75 6.89
N PHE A 97 -4.39 2.04 6.57
CA PHE A 97 -3.30 2.92 6.89
C PHE A 97 -3.83 4.20 7.52
N ASN A 98 -3.25 4.58 8.63
CA ASN A 98 -3.45 5.88 9.25
C ASN A 98 -2.13 6.64 9.24
N ALA A 99 -2.17 7.92 8.88
CA ALA A 99 -1.02 8.79 8.84
C ALA A 99 -1.25 9.99 9.77
N TYR A 100 -0.30 10.23 10.66
CA TYR A 100 -0.37 11.24 11.71
C TYR A 100 0.74 12.27 11.51
N ASP A 101 0.37 13.53 11.54
CA ASP A 101 1.31 14.64 11.54
C ASP A 101 2.00 14.73 12.91
N GLU A 102 3.33 14.59 12.93
CA GLU A 102 4.19 14.61 14.11
C GLU A 102 5.26 15.72 13.96
N GLY A 103 4.89 16.88 13.39
CA GLY A 103 5.79 18.02 13.23
C GLY A 103 6.74 17.86 12.04
N GLU A 104 8.02 17.57 12.28
CA GLU A 104 9.01 17.39 11.21
C GLU A 104 8.92 16.01 10.52
N SER A 105 8.08 15.13 11.05
CA SER A 105 7.84 13.78 10.55
C SER A 105 6.35 13.50 10.37
N ILE A 106 6.06 12.49 9.56
CA ILE A 106 4.76 11.85 9.49
C ILE A 106 4.90 10.41 9.97
N ARG A 107 4.06 10.02 10.94
CA ARG A 107 4.00 8.65 11.44
C ARG A 107 2.90 7.90 10.71
N VAL A 108 3.22 6.77 10.11
CA VAL A 108 2.28 5.95 9.35
C VAL A 108 2.14 4.59 10.01
N VAL A 109 0.92 4.22 10.38
CA VAL A 109 0.57 2.91 10.94
C VAL A 109 -0.23 2.14 9.90
N GLY A 110 0.40 1.12 9.30
CA GLY A 110 -0.27 0.16 8.43
C GLY A 110 -0.72 -1.07 9.20
N ARG A 111 -1.96 -1.52 9.02
CA ARG A 111 -2.49 -2.76 9.58
C ARG A 111 -3.03 -3.66 8.47
N LEU A 112 -2.72 -4.94 8.53
CA LEU A 112 -3.26 -5.96 7.63
C LEU A 112 -3.93 -7.06 8.44
N GLN A 113 -5.20 -7.30 8.15
CA GLN A 113 -5.97 -8.40 8.72
C GLN A 113 -6.44 -9.33 7.61
N ASP A 114 -6.14 -10.62 7.76
CA ASP A 114 -6.66 -11.65 6.86
C ASP A 114 -7.63 -12.55 7.59
N GLU A 115 -8.76 -12.76 6.95
CA GLU A 115 -9.74 -13.77 7.30
C GLU A 115 -9.76 -14.89 6.25
N ARG A 116 -9.84 -16.13 6.72
CA ARG A 116 -10.03 -17.33 5.90
C ARG A 116 -11.03 -18.24 6.60
N PRO A 117 -11.84 -18.99 5.86
CA PRO A 117 -12.59 -20.10 6.45
C PRO A 117 -11.61 -21.23 6.81
N TRP A 118 -10.89 -21.08 7.93
CA TRP A 118 -10.05 -22.13 8.52
C TRP A 118 -10.91 -22.97 9.46
N GLY A 119 -11.06 -24.26 9.15
CA GLY A 119 -11.96 -25.17 9.87
C GLY A 119 -12.89 -25.87 8.89
N SER A 120 -12.89 -27.19 8.94
CA SER A 120 -13.49 -28.06 7.94
C SER A 120 -15.01 -28.00 7.95
N SER A 121 -15.60 -28.41 6.83
CA SER A 121 -17.03 -28.64 6.61
C SER A 121 -17.73 -29.54 7.66
N ASN A 122 -17.01 -30.12 8.63
CA ASN A 122 -17.50 -31.12 9.58
C ASN A 122 -17.08 -30.89 11.07
N SER A 123 -16.51 -29.74 11.45
CA SER A 123 -16.14 -29.49 12.85
C SER A 123 -17.19 -28.66 13.60
N ALA A 124 -17.67 -29.16 14.76
CA ALA A 124 -18.57 -28.45 15.67
C ALA A 124 -17.93 -27.22 16.38
N GLU A 125 -16.66 -26.94 16.10
CA GLU A 125 -15.93 -25.79 16.64
C GLU A 125 -16.14 -24.53 15.77
N PRO A 126 -16.20 -23.34 16.38
CA PRO A 126 -16.36 -22.09 15.64
C PRO A 126 -15.19 -21.86 14.66
N VAL A 127 -15.54 -21.67 13.39
CA VAL A 127 -14.61 -21.33 12.30
C VAL A 127 -13.77 -20.12 12.70
N ARG A 128 -12.47 -20.30 12.92
CA ARG A 128 -11.56 -19.18 13.15
C ARG A 128 -11.38 -18.46 11.83
N ARG A 129 -12.02 -17.30 11.71
CA ARG A 129 -11.96 -16.47 10.51
C ARG A 129 -10.63 -15.73 10.47
N ASP A 130 -10.23 -15.06 11.53
CA ASP A 130 -8.98 -14.29 11.55
C ASP A 130 -7.76 -15.22 11.58
N VAL A 131 -6.85 -15.06 10.62
CA VAL A 131 -5.60 -15.84 10.52
C VAL A 131 -4.38 -14.95 10.69
N HIS A 132 -4.42 -13.72 10.17
CA HIS A 132 -3.31 -12.76 10.28
C HIS A 132 -3.81 -11.44 10.86
N ASP A 133 -3.00 -10.85 11.74
CA ASP A 133 -3.15 -9.47 12.20
C ASP A 133 -1.75 -8.90 12.35
N MET A 134 -1.38 -7.99 11.44
CA MET A 134 -0.01 -7.51 11.26
C MET A 134 -0.02 -5.99 11.30
N THR A 135 0.97 -5.39 11.94
CA THR A 135 1.17 -3.95 11.97
C THR A 135 2.57 -3.59 11.49
N LEU A 136 2.68 -2.54 10.70
CA LEU A 136 3.93 -1.89 10.32
C LEU A 136 3.80 -0.39 10.61
N GLU A 137 4.50 0.08 11.62
CA GLU A 137 4.60 1.48 12.00
C GLU A 137 5.90 2.07 11.46
N VAL A 138 5.83 3.24 10.82
CA VAL A 138 6.97 3.89 10.17
C VAL A 138 6.91 5.40 10.36
N ASP A 139 7.98 6.00 10.86
CA ASP A 139 8.16 7.46 10.84
C ASP A 139 8.95 7.89 9.63
N VAL A 140 8.44 8.88 8.90
CA VAL A 140 9.08 9.44 7.71
C VAL A 140 9.31 10.93 7.92
N ARG A 141 10.56 11.37 7.79
CA ARG A 141 10.91 12.80 7.86
C ARG A 141 10.40 13.53 6.63
N LYS A 142 9.70 14.66 6.82
CA LYS A 142 8.96 15.32 5.72
C LYS A 142 9.87 15.96 4.67
N ASN A 143 11.00 16.53 5.09
CA ASN A 143 11.86 17.33 4.22
C ASN A 143 12.45 16.53 3.05
N ASP A 144 12.91 15.31 3.31
CA ASP A 144 13.60 14.43 2.37
C ASP A 144 12.88 13.10 2.16
N ARG A 145 11.80 12.85 2.90
CA ARG A 145 10.97 11.63 2.84
C ARG A 145 11.75 10.38 3.22
N VAL A 146 12.77 10.51 4.05
CA VAL A 146 13.55 9.37 4.54
C VAL A 146 12.84 8.70 5.71
N VAL A 147 12.76 7.38 5.68
CA VAL A 147 12.30 6.57 6.81
C VAL A 147 13.29 6.67 7.96
N THR A 148 12.81 7.10 9.12
CA THR A 148 13.60 7.33 10.34
C THR A 148 13.37 6.26 11.41
N SER A 149 12.21 5.61 11.43
CA SER A 149 11.90 4.46 12.29
C SER A 149 11.05 3.47 11.51
N ALA A 150 11.14 2.18 11.85
CA ALA A 150 10.27 1.14 11.30
C ALA A 150 10.10 0.01 12.31
N HIS A 151 8.86 -0.27 12.70
CA HIS A 151 8.51 -1.28 13.68
C HIS A 151 7.41 -2.19 13.14
N ALA A 152 7.72 -3.47 13.00
CA ALA A 152 6.74 -4.49 12.61
C ALA A 152 6.30 -5.31 13.82
N ALA A 153 5.01 -5.62 13.89
CA ALA A 153 4.44 -6.48 14.92
C ALA A 153 3.41 -7.44 14.31
N MET A 154 3.17 -8.56 15.00
CA MET A 154 2.16 -9.53 14.63
C MET A 154 1.27 -9.83 15.84
N GLY A 155 -0.01 -9.47 15.77
CA GLY A 155 -1.01 -9.78 16.80
C GLY A 155 -1.62 -11.18 16.63
N ARG A 156 -1.72 -11.66 15.39
CA ARG A 156 -2.22 -13.01 15.08
C ARG A 156 -1.45 -13.60 13.90
N PHE A 157 -1.07 -14.86 14.03
CA PHE A 157 -0.30 -15.60 13.04
C PHE A 157 -0.45 -17.12 13.21
N PRO A 158 -0.31 -17.91 12.13
CA PRO A 158 -0.53 -19.36 12.17
C PRO A 158 0.68 -20.17 12.65
N HIS A 159 1.90 -19.63 12.59
CA HIS A 159 3.13 -20.34 12.97
C HIS A 159 3.91 -19.56 14.02
N ALA A 160 4.43 -20.25 15.03
CA ALA A 160 5.13 -19.63 16.16
C ALA A 160 6.40 -18.86 15.73
N GLU A 161 6.98 -19.25 14.60
CA GLU A 161 8.19 -18.67 13.99
C GLU A 161 7.88 -17.44 13.12
N CYS A 162 6.61 -17.16 12.80
CA CYS A 162 6.24 -16.01 11.98
C CYS A 162 6.80 -14.67 12.51
N PRO A 163 6.79 -14.38 13.83
CA PRO A 163 7.35 -13.13 14.35
C PRO A 163 8.86 -12.96 14.18
N ASP A 164 9.63 -14.02 13.90
CA ASP A 164 11.10 -13.95 13.79
C ASP A 164 11.57 -13.00 12.68
N ILE A 165 10.73 -12.77 11.67
CA ILE A 165 11.03 -11.87 10.54
C ILE A 165 10.77 -10.39 10.86
N THR A 166 10.06 -10.06 11.95
CA THR A 166 9.61 -8.69 12.24
C THR A 166 10.78 -7.70 12.27
N ARG A 167 11.89 -8.08 12.91
CA ARG A 167 13.10 -7.26 13.00
C ARG A 167 13.73 -6.93 11.64
N ALA A 168 13.53 -7.77 10.61
CA ALA A 168 14.07 -7.50 9.28
C ALA A 168 13.50 -6.19 8.68
N TYR A 169 12.30 -5.79 9.08
CA TYR A 169 11.66 -4.56 8.59
C TYR A 169 12.30 -3.27 9.10
N GLU A 170 13.17 -3.34 10.12
CA GLU A 170 14.03 -2.21 10.51
C GLU A 170 14.93 -1.75 9.34
N SER A 171 15.22 -2.64 8.38
CA SER A 171 16.00 -2.31 7.18
C SER A 171 15.30 -1.37 6.19
N LEU A 172 14.06 -0.96 6.48
CA LEU A 172 13.39 0.17 5.82
C LEU A 172 14.00 1.51 6.22
N VAL A 173 14.60 1.62 7.41
CA VAL A 173 15.25 2.86 7.88
C VAL A 173 16.36 3.28 6.91
N GLY A 174 16.36 4.58 6.58
CA GLY A 174 17.27 5.17 5.60
C GLY A 174 16.77 5.09 4.15
N LEU A 175 15.69 4.36 3.85
CA LEU A 175 15.09 4.41 2.53
C LEU A 175 14.34 5.73 2.32
N GLN A 176 14.54 6.33 1.15
CA GLN A 176 13.77 7.48 0.71
C GLN A 176 12.45 7.02 0.08
N VAL A 177 11.34 7.53 0.61
CA VAL A 177 10.00 7.29 0.08
C VAL A 177 9.75 8.14 -1.16
N GLY A 178 9.58 7.46 -2.30
CA GLY A 178 9.38 8.08 -3.59
C GLY A 178 9.77 7.16 -4.74
N ARG A 179 10.43 7.72 -5.76
CA ARG A 179 10.91 6.95 -6.92
C ARG A 179 11.89 5.87 -6.46
N GLY A 180 11.64 4.63 -6.84
CA GLY A 180 12.53 3.49 -6.52
C GLY A 180 12.24 2.81 -5.17
N PHE A 181 11.42 3.40 -4.29
CA PHE A 181 11.11 2.81 -2.99
C PHE A 181 10.56 1.38 -3.09
N GLY A 182 9.53 1.17 -3.93
CA GLY A 182 8.95 -0.18 -4.11
C GLY A 182 9.95 -1.21 -4.69
N HIS A 183 10.97 -0.76 -5.43
CA HIS A 183 12.05 -1.65 -5.86
C HIS A 183 12.96 -2.02 -4.69
N ALA A 184 13.38 -1.05 -3.89
CA ALA A 184 14.19 -1.27 -2.69
C ALA A 184 13.50 -2.18 -1.65
N VAL A 185 12.17 -2.07 -1.52
CA VAL A 185 11.37 -2.98 -0.67
C VAL A 185 11.34 -4.40 -1.26
N ARG A 186 11.17 -4.56 -2.58
CA ARG A 186 11.21 -5.89 -3.22
C ARG A 186 12.58 -6.54 -3.12
N GLU A 187 13.65 -5.77 -3.20
CA GLU A 187 15.02 -6.26 -3.05
C GLU A 187 15.28 -6.81 -1.64
N ARG A 188 14.77 -6.14 -0.60
CA ARG A 188 14.93 -6.55 0.81
C ARG A 188 14.04 -7.71 1.23
N PHE A 189 12.77 -7.68 0.82
CA PHE A 189 11.72 -8.56 1.36
C PHE A 189 11.09 -9.47 0.31
N GLY A 190 11.69 -9.57 -0.87
CA GLY A 190 11.22 -10.43 -1.95
C GLY A 190 11.39 -11.91 -1.62
N GLY A 191 10.38 -12.71 -1.94
CA GLY A 191 10.42 -14.16 -1.78
C GLY A 191 10.62 -14.58 -0.32
N PRO A 192 11.55 -15.52 -0.02
CA PRO A 192 11.73 -16.06 1.33
C PRO A 192 12.41 -15.10 2.32
N ALA A 193 12.94 -13.96 1.84
CA ALA A 193 13.54 -12.94 2.70
C ALA A 193 12.51 -12.04 3.39
N GLY A 194 11.23 -12.19 3.07
CA GLY A 194 10.16 -11.39 3.65
C GLY A 194 8.94 -12.22 4.07
N CYS A 195 7.95 -11.49 4.56
CA CYS A 195 6.62 -12.03 4.87
C CYS A 195 5.65 -11.42 3.87
N THR A 196 4.80 -12.23 3.23
CA THR A 196 3.81 -11.74 2.25
C THR A 196 2.96 -10.59 2.82
N HIS A 197 2.63 -10.63 4.12
CA HIS A 197 1.74 -9.67 4.76
C HIS A 197 2.43 -8.33 5.05
N LEU A 198 3.50 -8.35 5.85
CA LEU A 198 4.29 -7.15 6.14
C LEU A 198 4.94 -6.56 4.88
N GLY A 199 5.31 -7.41 3.92
CA GLY A 199 5.79 -6.97 2.60
C GLY A 199 4.71 -6.24 1.80
N THR A 200 3.45 -6.66 1.88
CA THR A 200 2.33 -5.92 1.28
C THR A 200 2.20 -4.53 1.91
N LEU A 201 2.27 -4.42 3.25
CA LEU A 201 2.24 -3.13 3.94
C LEU A 201 3.40 -2.24 3.51
N ALA A 202 4.62 -2.77 3.48
CA ALA A 202 5.80 -2.02 3.07
C ALA A 202 5.71 -1.55 1.61
N GLN A 203 5.14 -2.33 0.69
CA GLN A 203 4.95 -1.89 -0.71
C GLN A 203 3.95 -0.73 -0.83
N ALA A 204 2.85 -0.79 -0.08
CA ALA A 204 1.80 0.25 -0.11
C ALA A 204 2.24 1.55 0.60
N LEU A 205 3.23 1.49 1.49
CA LEU A 205 3.66 2.62 2.30
C LEU A 205 3.98 3.88 1.47
N ALA A 206 4.62 3.73 0.31
CA ALA A 206 5.02 4.88 -0.49
C ALA A 206 3.85 5.73 -0.97
N THR A 207 2.77 5.10 -1.44
CA THR A 207 1.61 5.85 -1.92
C THR A 207 0.90 6.53 -0.76
N VAL A 208 0.81 5.88 0.41
CA VAL A 208 0.22 6.44 1.63
C VAL A 208 0.97 7.69 2.08
N VAL A 209 2.30 7.60 2.22
CA VAL A 209 3.13 8.74 2.65
C VAL A 209 2.99 9.91 1.68
N ILE A 210 3.07 9.67 0.36
CA ILE A 210 2.98 10.74 -0.63
C ILE A 210 1.60 11.41 -0.60
N GLN A 211 0.51 10.63 -0.52
CA GLN A 211 -0.84 11.18 -0.44
C GLN A 211 -1.06 11.95 0.87
N ALA A 212 -0.53 11.46 2.00
CA ALA A 212 -0.67 12.12 3.28
C ALA A 212 0.10 13.46 3.34
N LEU A 213 1.31 13.52 2.80
CA LEU A 213 2.07 14.78 2.65
C LEU A 213 1.34 15.77 1.72
N THR A 214 0.68 15.29 0.67
CA THR A 214 -0.18 16.13 -0.18
C THR A 214 -1.39 16.67 0.61
N SER A 215 -2.06 15.83 1.40
CA SER A 215 -3.18 16.25 2.25
C SER A 215 -2.78 17.26 3.31
N GLU A 216 -1.63 17.10 3.94
CA GLU A 216 -1.07 18.05 4.90
C GLU A 216 -0.87 19.43 4.26
N ARG A 217 -0.21 19.47 3.08
CA ARG A 217 -0.01 20.72 2.34
C ARG A 217 -1.35 21.37 1.98
N ALA A 218 -2.32 20.59 1.52
CA ALA A 218 -3.66 21.08 1.19
C ALA A 218 -4.41 21.63 2.42
N ARG A 219 -4.19 21.06 3.62
CA ARG A 219 -4.74 21.58 4.88
C ARG A 219 -4.09 22.89 5.30
N SER A 220 -2.78 23.03 5.09
CA SER A 220 -2.01 24.24 5.44
C SER A 220 -2.18 25.39 4.44
N ALA A 221 -2.70 25.11 3.25
CA ALA A 221 -2.90 26.10 2.21
C ALA A 221 -4.11 27.00 2.49
N ASP A 222 -3.99 28.27 2.07
CA ASP A 222 -5.15 29.17 1.96
C ASP A 222 -6.25 28.47 1.13
N PRO A 223 -7.51 28.41 1.60
CA PRO A 223 -8.61 27.87 0.81
C PRO A 223 -8.82 28.56 -0.56
N ASN A 224 -8.22 29.74 -0.79
CA ASN A 224 -8.15 30.44 -2.07
C ASN A 224 -6.94 30.10 -2.94
N ARG A 225 -5.95 29.33 -2.45
CA ARG A 225 -4.82 28.84 -3.25
C ARG A 225 -5.22 27.62 -4.08
N ASN A 226 -4.68 27.56 -5.30
CA ASN A 226 -5.04 26.55 -6.29
C ASN A 226 -4.64 25.14 -5.85
N VAL A 227 -5.63 24.24 -5.74
CA VAL A 227 -5.42 22.84 -5.36
C VAL A 227 -4.54 22.08 -6.38
N SER A 228 -4.38 22.62 -7.59
CA SER A 228 -3.50 22.10 -8.64
C SER A 228 -2.01 22.19 -8.32
N GLU A 229 -1.58 23.06 -7.40
CA GLU A 229 -0.17 23.18 -6.99
C GLU A 229 0.31 21.97 -6.15
N PHE A 230 -0.61 21.22 -5.53
CA PHE A 230 -0.24 20.24 -4.51
C PHE A 230 0.02 18.82 -5.05
N THR A 231 -0.38 18.53 -6.30
CA THR A 231 -0.25 17.17 -6.86
C THR A 231 -0.02 17.10 -8.39
N PRO A 232 0.77 17.99 -9.03
CA PRO A 232 1.00 17.88 -10.47
C PRO A 232 1.63 16.53 -10.82
N GLY A 233 1.04 15.82 -11.79
CA GLY A 233 1.51 14.53 -12.28
C GLY A 233 1.31 13.33 -11.34
N GLY A 234 0.60 13.48 -10.22
CA GLY A 234 0.42 12.39 -9.25
C GLY A 234 -0.53 11.27 -9.70
N CYS A 235 -1.41 11.55 -10.66
CA CYS A 235 -2.21 10.55 -11.36
C CYS A 235 -2.65 11.07 -12.73
N HIS A 236 -3.31 10.23 -13.54
CA HIS A 236 -3.74 10.59 -14.89
C HIS A 236 -4.66 11.83 -14.95
N VAL A 237 -5.50 12.06 -13.92
CA VAL A 237 -6.41 13.21 -13.84
C VAL A 237 -5.64 14.50 -13.51
N TRP A 238 -4.57 14.39 -12.71
CA TRP A 238 -3.72 15.48 -12.25
C TRP A 238 -2.48 15.71 -13.13
N ALA A 239 -2.43 15.13 -14.34
CA ALA A 239 -1.44 15.52 -15.35
C ALA A 239 -1.53 17.03 -15.63
N GLU A 240 -0.44 17.65 -16.12
CA GLU A 240 -0.38 19.10 -16.38
C GLU A 240 -1.55 19.57 -17.27
N ASP A 241 -1.82 18.81 -18.34
CA ASP A 241 -2.92 19.08 -19.28
C ASP A 241 -4.19 18.31 -18.94
N GLY A 242 -4.25 17.75 -17.73
CA GLY A 242 -5.30 16.84 -17.29
C GLY A 242 -6.62 17.55 -16.92
N PRO A 243 -7.70 16.77 -16.72
CA PRO A 243 -8.99 17.32 -16.37
C PRO A 243 -9.04 17.98 -14.97
N ALA A 244 -8.23 17.56 -13.99
CA ALA A 244 -8.31 18.15 -12.64
C ALA A 244 -7.88 19.63 -12.59
N PRO A 245 -6.73 20.04 -13.17
CA PRO A 245 -6.37 21.45 -13.29
C PRO A 245 -7.46 22.29 -13.96
N GLN A 246 -8.05 21.79 -15.06
CA GLN A 246 -9.15 22.47 -15.76
C GLN A 246 -10.38 22.67 -14.84
N LYS A 247 -10.77 21.62 -14.09
CA LYS A 247 -11.87 21.73 -13.12
C LYS A 247 -11.58 22.77 -12.04
N VAL A 248 -10.35 22.83 -11.53
CA VAL A 248 -9.95 23.83 -10.53
C VAL A 248 -10.03 25.25 -11.09
N THR A 249 -9.59 25.47 -12.33
CA THR A 249 -9.74 26.76 -13.05
C THR A 249 -11.21 27.15 -13.20
N LEU A 250 -12.07 26.18 -13.49
CA LEU A 250 -13.54 26.35 -13.58
C LEU A 250 -14.24 26.35 -12.21
N GLY A 251 -13.53 26.62 -11.12
CA GLY A 251 -14.11 26.83 -9.79
C GLY A 251 -14.48 25.57 -8.99
N TRP A 252 -14.26 24.36 -9.51
CA TRP A 252 -14.47 23.13 -8.73
C TRP A 252 -13.39 22.96 -7.64
N ARG A 253 -13.78 22.41 -6.48
CA ARG A 253 -12.88 22.26 -5.32
C ARG A 253 -12.98 20.82 -4.75
N PRO A 254 -11.88 20.04 -4.78
CA PRO A 254 -11.83 18.70 -4.17
C PRO A 254 -12.32 18.71 -2.72
N GLY A 255 -13.16 17.73 -2.37
CA GLY A 255 -13.68 17.55 -1.00
C GLY A 255 -14.71 18.59 -0.53
N LYS A 256 -14.95 19.66 -1.29
CA LYS A 256 -15.96 20.69 -0.98
C LYS A 256 -17.15 20.67 -1.92
N SER A 257 -16.95 20.29 -3.19
CA SER A 257 -18.03 20.15 -4.16
C SER A 257 -18.76 18.82 -4.01
N GLU A 258 -20.06 18.79 -4.31
CA GLU A 258 -20.92 17.60 -4.21
C GLU A 258 -20.48 16.46 -5.15
N TYR A 259 -20.86 15.23 -4.75
CA TYR A 259 -20.74 14.03 -5.58
C TYR A 259 -22.10 13.72 -6.26
N PRO A 260 -22.14 13.33 -7.55
CA PRO A 260 -21.00 13.04 -8.41
C PRO A 260 -20.27 14.29 -8.90
N VAL A 261 -18.95 14.18 -9.06
CA VAL A 261 -18.13 15.27 -9.60
C VAL A 261 -18.51 15.53 -11.06
N PRO A 262 -18.93 16.75 -11.45
CA PRO A 262 -19.34 17.03 -12.82
C PRO A 262 -18.17 16.88 -13.83
N PRO A 263 -18.45 16.53 -15.09
CA PRO A 263 -17.44 16.54 -16.15
C PRO A 263 -17.01 17.98 -16.50
N VAL A 264 -15.85 18.13 -17.15
CA VAL A 264 -15.30 19.45 -17.53
C VAL A 264 -16.27 20.24 -18.41
N SER A 265 -16.92 19.59 -19.37
CA SER A 265 -17.88 20.23 -20.29
C SER A 265 -19.04 20.92 -19.58
N VAL A 266 -19.60 20.28 -18.55
CA VAL A 266 -20.71 20.84 -17.76
C VAL A 266 -20.26 22.03 -16.90
N LEU A 267 -19.01 22.02 -16.42
CA LEU A 267 -18.46 23.16 -15.70
C LEU A 267 -18.18 24.34 -16.64
N ALA A 268 -17.68 24.08 -17.85
CA ALA A 268 -17.36 25.12 -18.84
C ALA A 268 -18.60 25.93 -19.25
N GLN A 269 -19.75 25.26 -19.43
CA GLN A 269 -21.04 25.90 -19.79
C GLN A 269 -21.55 26.90 -18.74
N ARG A 270 -20.99 26.94 -17.53
CA ARG A 270 -21.38 27.90 -16.47
C ARG A 270 -20.66 29.24 -16.58
N PHE A 271 -19.67 29.33 -17.46
CA PHE A 271 -18.82 30.50 -17.65
C PHE A 271 -18.97 31.11 -19.06
N GLU A 272 -19.88 30.57 -19.88
CA GLU A 272 -20.34 31.12 -21.16
C GLU A 272 -21.62 31.94 -20.95
#